data_AF-W5W748-F1
#
_entry.id   AF-W5W748-F1
#
_cell.length_a   1.000
_cell.length_b   1.000
_cell.length_c   1.000
_cell.angle_alpha   90.00
_cell.angle_beta   90.00
_cell.angle_gamma   90.00
#
_symmetry.space_group_name_H-M   'P 1'
#
loop_
_entity.id
_entity.type
_entity.pdbx_description
1 polymer ?
#
loop_
_entity_poly.entity_id
_entity_poly.type
_entity_poly.pdbx_seq_one_letter_code
_entity_poly.pdbx_strand_id
1 'polypeptide(L)'
;MREGGYPCGWLVRYRHRWHSTPRGPAAAKRVLSEATGTVSGHCLHDLHTGTTWVPVRQHEDDLGASRTVIRAEDILHACPPCEQ
;
A
#
# COMPACT_ATOMS: atom_id res chain seq x y z
N MET A 1 16.97 16.14 9.66
CA MET A 1 15.63 15.75 9.15
C MET A 1 15.77 14.30 8.68
N ARG A 2 15.04 13.34 9.27
CA ARG A 2 15.13 11.93 8.85
C ARG A 2 14.25 11.75 7.61
N GLU A 3 14.83 11.92 6.43
CA GLU A 3 14.18 11.65 5.13
C GLU A 3 14.08 10.14 4.85
N GLY A 4 13.57 9.37 5.82
CA GLY A 4 13.46 7.91 5.76
C GLY A 4 12.07 7.43 5.35
N GLY A 5 11.47 8.03 4.33
CA GLY A 5 10.13 7.69 3.82
C GLY A 5 10.16 7.24 2.37
N TYR A 6 9.04 6.70 1.88
CA TYR A 6 8.88 6.36 0.46
C TYR A 6 8.62 7.63 -0.36
N PRO A 7 9.51 8.05 -1.28
CA PRO A 7 9.31 9.22 -2.11
C PRO A 7 8.14 9.05 -3.07
N CYS A 8 7.53 10.16 -3.48
CA CYS A 8 6.53 10.12 -4.55
C CYS A 8 7.14 9.55 -5.84
N GLY A 9 6.33 8.80 -6.59
CA GLY A 9 6.77 8.13 -7.81
C GLY A 9 7.44 6.77 -7.61
N TRP A 10 7.74 6.35 -6.37
CA TRP A 10 8.26 5.01 -6.12
C TRP A 10 7.19 3.94 -6.40
N LEU A 11 7.59 2.88 -7.09
CA LEU A 11 6.77 1.69 -7.26
C LEU A 11 6.84 0.87 -5.98
N VAL A 12 5.71 0.50 -5.41
CA VAL A 12 5.62 -0.32 -4.20
C VAL A 12 4.78 -1.56 -4.46
N ARG A 13 5.29 -2.70 -3.98
CA ARG A 13 4.54 -3.95 -3.83
C ARG A 13 4.15 -4.10 -2.38
N TYR A 14 2.88 -4.38 -2.12
CA TYR A 14 2.37 -4.47 -0.75
C TYR A 14 1.30 -5.54 -0.60
N ARG A 15 1.09 -5.95 0.65
CA ARG A 15 0.05 -6.90 1.03
C ARG A 15 -1.28 -6.16 1.11
N HIS A 16 -2.19 -6.45 0.19
CA HIS A 16 -3.56 -5.95 0.25
C HIS A 16 -4.43 -6.92 1.03
N ARG A 17 -4.91 -6.49 2.19
CA ARG A 17 -5.87 -7.27 2.98
C ARG A 17 -7.26 -6.99 2.45
N TRP A 18 -7.73 -7.80 1.51
CA TRP A 18 -9.14 -7.75 1.14
C TRP A 18 -9.96 -8.26 2.33
N HIS A 19 -10.71 -7.37 2.97
CA HIS A 19 -11.76 -7.79 3.90
C HIS A 19 -12.92 -8.33 3.06
N SER A 20 -12.79 -9.55 2.56
CA SER A 20 -13.96 -10.31 2.13
C SER A 20 -14.75 -10.57 3.40
N THR A 21 -15.81 -9.80 3.64
CA THR A 21 -16.76 -10.09 4.71
C THR A 21 -17.23 -11.53 4.49
N PRO A 22 -16.86 -12.50 5.33
CA PRO A 22 -17.21 -13.88 5.09
C PRO A 22 -18.73 -13.97 5.26
N ARG A 23 -19.45 -14.14 4.15
CA ARG A 23 -20.88 -14.46 4.18
C ARG A 23 -21.03 -15.96 4.43
N GLY A 24 -20.59 -16.42 5.61
CA GLY A 24 -20.74 -17.82 6.03
C GLY A 24 -19.67 -18.33 7.00
N PRO A 25 -19.93 -19.44 7.70
CA PRO A 25 -19.06 -20.06 8.71
C PRO A 25 -17.83 -20.80 8.12
N ALA A 26 -17.67 -20.81 6.79
CA ALA A 26 -16.52 -21.40 6.15
C ALA A 26 -15.35 -20.40 6.18
N ALA A 27 -14.44 -20.62 7.12
CA ALA A 27 -13.08 -20.09 7.20
C ALA A 27 -12.80 -18.91 6.26
N ALA A 28 -12.80 -17.70 6.82
CA ALA A 28 -12.15 -16.55 6.22
C ALA A 28 -10.65 -16.88 6.03
N LYS A 29 -10.32 -17.61 4.96
CA LYS A 29 -8.96 -17.65 4.43
C LYS A 29 -8.63 -16.19 4.21
N ARG A 30 -7.73 -15.67 5.04
CA ARG A 30 -7.05 -14.40 4.79
C ARG A 30 -6.30 -14.58 3.48
N VAL A 31 -6.99 -14.37 2.36
CA VAL A 31 -6.35 -14.30 1.05
C VAL A 31 -5.61 -12.98 1.07
N LEU A 32 -4.34 -13.06 1.45
CA LEU A 32 -3.41 -11.95 1.34
C LEU A 32 -3.04 -11.88 -0.13
N SER A 33 -3.72 -11.02 -0.86
CA SER A 33 -3.35 -10.70 -2.22
C SER A 33 -2.24 -9.66 -2.20
N GLU A 34 -1.22 -9.84 -3.03
CA GLU A 34 -0.21 -8.81 -3.27
C GLU A 34 -0.75 -7.84 -4.32
N ALA A 35 -0.53 -6.54 -4.12
CA ALA A 35 -0.87 -5.50 -5.08
C ALA A 35 0.36 -4.63 -5.36
N THR A 36 0.36 -4.00 -6.53
CA THR A 36 1.42 -3.06 -6.94
C THR A 36 0.79 -1.69 -7.20
N GLY A 37 1.51 -0.63 -6.83
CA GLY A 37 1.10 0.73 -7.13
C GLY A 37 2.23 1.73 -6.96
N THR A 38 1.93 3.00 -7.16
CA THR A 38 2.91 4.09 -7.11
C THR A 38 2.62 5.00 -5.93
N VAL A 39 3.64 5.41 -5.20
CA VAL A 39 3.49 6.39 -4.13
C VAL A 39 3.03 7.72 -4.71
N SER A 40 1.89 8.21 -4.24
CA SER A 40 1.17 9.36 -4.81
C SER A 40 1.25 10.62 -3.96
N GLY A 41 2.03 10.63 -2.87
CA GLY A 41 2.18 11.78 -2.01
C GLY A 41 3.04 11.52 -0.78
N HIS A 42 2.99 12.45 0.18
CA HIS A 42 3.77 12.36 1.41
C HIS A 42 3.27 11.24 2.32
N CYS A 43 4.22 10.50 2.90
CA CYS A 43 3.94 9.54 3.96
C CYS A 43 3.41 10.29 5.20
N LEU A 44 2.37 9.75 5.83
CA LEU A 44 1.82 10.26 7.08
C LEU A 44 2.37 9.41 8.22
N HIS A 45 2.99 10.03 9.21
CA HIS A 45 3.51 9.32 10.37
C HIS A 45 2.68 9.65 11.61
N ASP A 46 2.05 8.63 12.19
CA ASP A 46 1.32 8.75 13.44
C ASP A 46 2.27 8.55 14.62
N LEU A 47 2.57 9.64 15.34
CA LEU A 47 3.55 9.63 16.45
C LEU A 47 3.05 8.87 17.69
N HIS A 48 1.73 8.73 17.86
CA HIS A 48 1.14 8.06 19.02
C HIS A 48 1.28 6.54 18.94
N THR A 49 1.08 5.98 17.75
CA THR A 49 1.18 4.54 17.48
C THR A 49 2.50 4.13 16.83
N GLY A 50 3.31 5.09 16.37
CA GLY A 50 4.52 4.84 15.58
C GLY A 50 4.22 4.33 14.16
N THR A 51 2.97 4.39 13.71
CA THR A 51 2.56 3.84 12.41
C THR A 51 2.83 4.82 11.28
N THR A 52 3.56 4.39 10.25
CA THR A 52 3.70 5.15 9.01
C THR A 52 2.71 4.66 7.96
N TRP A 53 1.99 5.59 7.35
CA TRP A 53 1.01 5.37 6.30
C TRP A 53 1.51 5.95 4.98
N VAL A 54 1.38 5.20 3.91
CA VAL A 54 1.92 5.51 2.59
C VAL A 54 0.76 5.61 1.59
N PRO A 55 0.54 6.78 0.97
CA PRO A 55 -0.51 6.94 -0.03
C PRO A 55 -0.07 6.33 -1.36
N VAL A 56 -0.78 5.30 -1.84
CA VAL A 56 -0.46 4.56 -3.05
C VAL A 56 -1.60 4.67 -4.06
N ARG A 57 -1.25 4.97 -5.31
CA ARG A 57 -2.15 4.87 -6.45
C ARG A 57 -1.99 3.48 -7.05
N GLN A 58 -3.02 2.66 -6.98
CA GLN A 58 -3.02 1.34 -7.62
C GLN A 58 -3.00 1.48 -9.13
N HIS A 59 -2.32 0.53 -9.80
CA HIS A 59 -2.20 0.47 -11.25
C HIS A 59 -3.33 -0.34 -11.92
N GLU A 60 -4.27 -0.90 -11.14
CA GLU A 60 -5.33 -1.76 -11.68
C GLU A 60 -6.37 -0.95 -12.47
N ASP A 61 -6.50 -1.37 -13.72
CA ASP A 61 -7.49 -1.11 -14.78
C ASP A 61 -8.27 0.21 -14.77
N ASP A 62 -7.91 1.05 -15.74
CA ASP A 62 -8.81 1.81 -16.62
C ASP A 62 -10.18 2.15 -16.02
N LEU A 63 -10.29 3.33 -15.39
CA LEU A 63 -11.49 4.19 -15.19
C LEU A 63 -11.46 5.04 -13.91
N GLY A 64 -10.39 5.00 -13.12
CA GLY A 64 -10.23 5.91 -11.99
C GLY A 64 -9.33 5.35 -10.92
N ALA A 65 -8.01 5.49 -11.13
CA ALA A 65 -7.00 4.95 -10.22
C ALA A 65 -7.30 5.34 -8.77
N SER A 66 -7.78 4.37 -7.99
CA SER A 66 -8.21 4.58 -6.62
C SER A 66 -6.98 4.81 -5.75
N ARG A 67 -6.97 5.93 -5.02
CA ARG A 67 -5.90 6.24 -4.08
C ARG A 67 -6.18 5.50 -2.79
N THR A 68 -5.34 4.51 -2.48
CA THR A 68 -5.38 3.79 -1.21
C THR A 68 -4.29 4.30 -0.28
N VAL A 69 -4.47 4.12 1.01
CA VAL A 69 -3.46 4.43 2.02
C VAL A 69 -3.14 3.14 2.74
N ILE A 70 -1.88 2.71 2.66
CA ILE A 70 -1.42 1.44 3.23
C ILE A 70 -0.45 1.71 4.37
N ARG A 71 -0.27 0.74 5.27
CA ARG A 71 0.78 0.86 6.27
C ARG A 71 2.13 0.53 5.65
N ALA A 72 3.17 1.22 6.09
CA ALA A 72 4.53 0.95 5.67
C ALA A 72 4.97 -0.50 5.97
N GLU A 73 4.43 -1.13 7.03
CA GLU A 73 4.68 -2.54 7.38
C GLU A 73 4.11 -3.55 6.36
N ASP A 74 3.09 -3.15 5.60
CA ASP A 74 2.48 -4.01 4.58
C ASP A 74 3.26 -3.93 3.26
N ILE A 75 4.23 -3.02 3.11
CA ILE A 75 5.08 -2.90 1.93
C ILE A 75 6.13 -4.02 1.94
N LEU A 76 6.09 -4.85 0.91
CA LEU A 76 7.01 -5.96 0.68
C LEU A 76 8.27 -5.50 -0.06
N HIS A 77 8.10 -4.57 -0.99
CA HIS A 77 9.19 -4.07 -1.83
C HIS A 77 8.89 -2.66 -2.33
N ALA A 78 9.91 -1.84 -2.51
CA ALA A 78 9.80 -0.50 -3.05
C ALA A 78 11.00 -0.16 -3.93
N CYS A 79 10.73 0.35 -5.14
CA CYS A 79 11.74 0.68 -6.13
C CYS A 79 11.56 2.12 -6.63
N PRO A 80 12.66 2.83 -6.92
CA PRO A 80 12.59 4.11 -7.62
C PRO A 80 12.06 3.90 -9.05
N PRO A 81 11.36 4.89 -9.63
CA PRO A 81 10.79 4.78 -10.97
C PRO A 81 11.83 4.71 -12.11
N CYS A 82 13.11 4.98 -11.84
CA CYS A 82 14.18 5.00 -12.84
C CYS A 82 14.79 3.63 -13.17
N GLU A 83 14.29 2.53 -12.61
CA GLU A 83 14.77 1.16 -12.91
C GLU A 83 13.75 0.35 -13.74
N GLN A 84 13.21 0.94 -14.81
CA GLN A 84 12.50 0.21 -15.87
C GLN A 84 13.15 0.42 -17.22
#